data_AF-A0A7K3WER0-F1
#
_entry.id   AF-A0A7K3WER0-F1
#
_cell.length_a   1.000
_cell.length_b   1.000
_cell.length_c   1.000
_cell.angle_alpha   90.00
_cell.angle_beta   90.00
_cell.angle_gamma   90.00
#
_symmetry.space_group_name_H-M   'P 1'
#
loop_
_entity.id
_entity.type
_entity.pdbx_description
1 polymer ?
#
loop_
_entity_poly.entity_id
_entity_poly.type
_entity_poly.pdbx_seq_one_letter_code
_entity_poly.pdbx_strand_id
1 'polypeptide(L)'
;MAAGGLVDDDPVAALAHARAARDRASRVAAVREAVGVAAYHAGDFAEAARELRAYRRMSGDESYRAVLADCERAQGRPDVALRLVAEALEATPDRDEVIELRLVEAGARQDLGELPAAILVLAAAMGGRPRPAELGRADLGRLRLAIAYADALQEDGQDELAMDWYAAIAAADPDDLTGVSDRFGTIADEDEDEDEDEDEDDDEEEGGPSAADEASGDVATGEATVGDDDELGDAAGVEYDPAEDDVEAEVAELLGETPPPRAAVEHDHTRLFQAAPVLASPDEDEDDEHGAPTN
;
A
#
# COMPACT_ATOMS: atom_id res chain seq x y z
N MET A 1 8.57 6.92 25.36
CA MET A 1 7.36 6.19 24.89
C MET A 1 6.24 7.18 24.57
N ALA A 2 6.47 8.11 23.63
CA ALA A 2 5.45 9.10 23.23
C ALA A 2 5.49 9.46 21.73
N ALA A 3 6.44 8.91 20.95
CA ALA A 3 6.54 9.13 19.51
C ALA A 3 5.91 7.98 18.69
N GLY A 4 5.69 6.80 19.28
CA GLY A 4 5.16 5.64 18.56
C GLY A 4 3.64 5.52 18.51
N GLY A 5 2.88 6.47 19.07
CA GLY A 5 1.41 6.49 18.96
C GLY A 5 0.87 7.72 18.23
N LEU A 6 1.70 8.73 17.97
CA LEU A 6 1.31 9.95 17.24
C LEU A 6 1.44 9.80 15.73
N VAL A 7 2.26 8.86 15.28
CA VAL A 7 2.46 8.57 13.84
C VAL A 7 1.22 7.91 13.25
N ASP A 8 0.50 7.13 14.05
CA ASP A 8 -0.68 6.40 13.60
C ASP A 8 -1.95 7.28 13.57
N ASP A 9 -2.04 8.30 14.44
CA ASP A 9 -3.25 9.15 14.57
C ASP A 9 -3.19 10.46 13.74
N ASP A 10 -2.03 11.13 13.67
CA ASP A 10 -1.84 12.38 12.91
C ASP A 10 -0.39 12.48 12.38
N PRO A 11 -0.09 11.83 11.23
CA PRO A 11 1.25 11.78 10.68
C PRO A 11 1.77 13.17 10.25
N VAL A 12 0.88 14.08 9.85
CA VAL A 12 1.25 15.44 9.43
C VAL A 12 1.72 16.26 10.63
N ALA A 13 1.00 16.19 11.76
CA ALA A 13 1.44 16.84 13.00
C ALA A 13 2.72 16.21 13.55
N ALA A 14 2.84 14.87 13.51
CA ALA A 14 4.05 14.16 13.90
C ALA A 14 5.26 14.62 13.07
N LEU A 15 5.10 14.78 11.76
CA LEU A 15 6.14 15.27 10.87
C LEU A 15 6.52 16.72 11.19
N ALA A 16 5.55 17.60 11.45
CA ALA A 16 5.82 18.98 11.85
C ALA A 16 6.65 19.05 13.14
N HIS A 17 6.33 18.22 14.13
CA HIS A 17 7.12 18.10 15.37
C HIS A 17 8.52 17.55 15.14
N ALA A 18 8.66 16.51 14.30
CA ALA A 18 9.96 15.93 13.95
C ALA A 18 10.84 16.95 13.22
N ARG A 19 10.29 17.70 12.25
CA ARG A 19 11.00 18.79 11.55
C ARG A 19 11.49 19.86 12.53
N ALA A 20 10.65 20.29 13.47
CA ALA A 20 11.05 21.26 14.49
C ALA A 20 12.18 20.75 15.41
N ALA A 21 12.24 19.44 15.67
CA ALA A 21 13.34 18.81 16.38
C ALA A 21 14.63 18.79 15.53
N ARG A 22 14.52 18.46 14.23
CA ARG A 22 15.63 18.48 13.27
C ARG A 22 16.27 19.86 13.17
N ASP A 23 15.49 20.94 13.17
CA ASP A 23 16.02 22.30 13.14
C ASP A 23 16.95 22.62 14.32
N ARG A 24 16.79 21.92 15.44
CA ARG A 24 17.60 22.07 16.66
C ARG A 24 18.71 21.05 16.78
N ALA A 25 18.56 19.88 16.13
CA ALA A 25 19.41 18.71 16.37
C ALA A 25 19.65 17.87 15.10
N SER A 26 19.95 18.53 13.97
CA SER A 26 20.12 17.88 12.65
C SER A 26 21.26 16.85 12.57
N ARG A 27 22.20 16.85 13.52
CA ARG A 27 23.31 15.88 13.61
C ARG A 27 23.03 14.71 14.55
N VAL A 28 21.77 14.51 14.95
CA VAL A 28 21.36 13.36 15.77
C VAL A 28 20.64 12.34 14.90
N ALA A 29 21.21 11.14 14.77
CA ALA A 29 20.65 10.07 13.93
C ALA A 29 19.18 9.77 14.26
N ALA A 30 18.83 9.62 15.54
CA ALA A 30 17.44 9.38 15.98
C ALA A 30 16.47 10.51 15.59
N VAL A 31 16.96 11.74 15.40
CA VAL A 31 16.12 12.85 14.91
C VAL A 31 15.89 12.72 13.41
N ARG A 32 16.90 12.28 12.64
CA ARG A 32 16.75 11.96 11.21
C ARG A 32 15.76 10.83 10.99
N GLU A 33 15.90 9.78 11.78
CA GLU A 33 14.97 8.65 11.80
C GLU A 33 13.53 9.11 12.05
N ALA A 34 13.31 9.89 13.11
CA ALA A 34 11.98 10.37 13.45
C ALA A 34 11.33 11.22 12.34
N VAL A 35 12.11 12.06 11.65
CA VAL A 35 11.60 12.80 10.49
C VAL A 35 11.30 11.85 9.33
N GLY A 36 12.21 10.92 9.03
CA GLY A 36 12.05 9.97 7.92
C GLY A 36 10.81 9.10 8.07
N VAL A 37 10.61 8.54 9.27
CA VAL A 37 9.43 7.76 9.65
C VAL A 37 8.16 8.60 9.54
N ALA A 38 8.12 9.77 10.17
CA ALA A 38 6.92 10.61 10.13
C ALA A 38 6.61 11.10 8.70
N ALA A 39 7.64 11.37 7.90
CA ALA A 39 7.49 11.79 6.50
C ALA A 39 6.90 10.66 5.65
N TYR A 40 7.34 9.42 5.87
CA TYR A 40 6.80 8.25 5.18
C TYR A 40 5.29 8.10 5.44
N HIS A 41 4.86 8.15 6.70
CA HIS A 41 3.44 8.05 7.05
C HIS A 41 2.63 9.28 6.61
N ALA A 42 3.25 10.45 6.47
CA ALA A 42 2.61 11.65 5.95
C ALA A 42 2.57 11.72 4.42
N GLY A 43 3.10 10.71 3.71
CA GLY A 43 3.17 10.67 2.25
C GLY A 43 4.24 11.58 1.63
N ASP A 44 5.12 12.19 2.41
CA ASP A 44 6.27 12.96 1.91
C ASP A 44 7.45 12.01 1.64
N PHE A 45 7.29 11.16 0.62
CA PHE A 45 8.24 10.09 0.30
C PHE A 45 9.63 10.62 -0.10
N ALA A 46 9.70 11.83 -0.66
CA ALA A 46 10.96 12.48 -0.99
C ALA A 46 11.74 12.88 0.27
N GLU A 47 11.07 13.48 1.27
CA GLU A 47 11.70 13.75 2.56
C GLU A 47 12.03 12.47 3.33
N ALA A 48 11.11 11.49 3.33
CA ALA A 48 11.33 10.20 3.96
C ALA A 48 12.63 9.55 3.45
N ALA A 49 12.79 9.43 2.12
CA ALA A 49 13.97 8.83 1.52
C ALA A 49 15.26 9.60 1.86
N ARG A 50 15.22 10.95 1.81
CA ARG A 50 16.38 11.79 2.16
C ARG A 50 16.81 11.59 3.61
N GLU A 51 15.87 11.61 4.54
CA GLU A 51 16.15 11.56 5.98
C GLU A 51 16.53 10.14 6.44
N LEU A 52 15.92 9.09 5.88
CA LEU A 52 16.29 7.70 6.17
C LEU A 52 17.66 7.32 5.59
N ARG A 53 18.05 7.87 4.43
CA ARG A 53 19.43 7.73 3.93
C ARG A 53 20.44 8.43 4.83
N ALA A 54 20.11 9.64 5.31
CA ALA A 54 20.94 10.35 6.28
C ALA A 54 21.05 9.56 7.60
N TYR A 55 19.95 9.00 8.11
CA TYR A 55 19.95 8.09 9.26
C TYR A 55 20.92 6.93 9.03
N ARG A 56 20.75 6.17 7.94
CA ARG A 56 21.63 5.04 7.59
C ARG A 56 23.11 5.43 7.55
N ARG A 57 23.47 6.57 6.95
CA ARG A 57 24.86 7.06 6.93
C ARG A 57 25.41 7.33 8.33
N MET A 58 24.56 7.84 9.23
CA MET A 58 24.96 8.24 10.59
C MET A 58 24.97 7.08 11.59
N SER A 59 24.08 6.10 11.43
CA SER A 59 23.92 4.96 12.34
C SER A 59 24.60 3.68 11.84
N GLY A 60 24.76 3.53 10.52
CA GLY A 60 25.12 2.26 9.88
C GLY A 60 23.95 1.26 9.81
N ASP A 61 22.73 1.69 10.15
CA ASP A 61 21.55 0.84 10.24
C ASP A 61 20.85 0.71 8.87
N GLU A 62 20.63 -0.52 8.43
CA GLU A 62 20.04 -0.86 7.15
C GLU A 62 18.57 -1.32 7.23
N SER A 63 17.92 -1.25 8.39
CA SER A 63 16.55 -1.75 8.59
C SER A 63 15.45 -1.06 7.77
N TYR A 64 15.77 0.06 7.09
CA TYR A 64 14.83 0.81 6.26
C TYR A 64 14.92 0.51 4.75
N ARG A 65 15.57 -0.59 4.32
CA ARG A 65 15.73 -0.91 2.88
C ARG A 65 14.39 -1.02 2.15
N ALA A 66 13.41 -1.73 2.71
CA ALA A 66 12.08 -1.85 2.11
C ALA A 66 11.37 -0.48 1.98
N VAL A 67 11.45 0.35 3.02
CA VAL A 67 10.85 1.70 3.03
C VAL A 67 11.48 2.60 1.99
N LEU A 68 12.80 2.54 1.84
CA LEU A 68 13.52 3.29 0.82
C LEU A 68 13.13 2.85 -0.60
N ALA A 69 12.92 1.55 -0.82
CA ALA A 69 12.43 1.04 -2.09
C ALA A 69 10.98 1.51 -2.36
N ASP A 70 10.11 1.44 -1.37
CA ASP A 70 8.72 1.91 -1.51
C ASP A 70 8.64 3.43 -1.76
N CYS A 71 9.50 4.23 -1.12
CA CYS A 71 9.59 5.66 -1.40
C CYS A 71 9.94 5.94 -2.88
N GLU A 72 10.80 5.14 -3.51
CA GLU A 72 11.11 5.30 -4.94
C GLU A 72 9.89 4.93 -5.80
N ARG A 73 9.21 3.84 -5.46
CA ARG A 73 7.96 3.42 -6.11
C ARG A 73 6.89 4.52 -6.05
N ALA A 74 6.61 5.05 -4.86
CA ALA A 74 5.63 6.11 -4.64
C ALA A 74 5.98 7.43 -5.33
N GLN A 75 7.25 7.64 -5.69
CA GLN A 75 7.71 8.78 -6.50
C GLN A 75 7.67 8.49 -8.02
N GLY A 76 6.99 7.42 -8.44
CA GLY A 76 6.85 7.05 -9.86
C GLY A 76 8.11 6.43 -10.46
N ARG A 77 8.98 5.84 -9.63
CA ARG A 77 10.24 5.18 -10.08
C ARG A 77 10.25 3.68 -9.75
N PRO A 78 9.28 2.88 -10.24
CA PRO A 78 9.16 1.46 -9.91
C PRO A 78 10.38 0.63 -10.34
N ASP A 79 11.05 0.95 -11.46
CA ASP A 79 12.29 0.26 -11.86
C ASP A 79 13.42 0.41 -10.83
N VAL A 80 13.50 1.58 -10.20
CA VAL A 80 14.48 1.85 -9.14
C VAL A 80 14.11 1.06 -7.88
N ALA A 81 12.82 1.01 -7.53
CA ALA A 81 12.32 0.21 -6.43
C ALA A 81 12.66 -1.28 -6.60
N LEU A 82 12.42 -1.86 -7.77
CA LEU A 82 12.76 -3.26 -8.08
C LEU A 82 14.26 -3.55 -7.92
N ARG A 83 15.12 -2.62 -8.36
CA ARG A 83 16.57 -2.77 -8.16
C ARG A 83 16.95 -2.74 -6.68
N LEU A 84 16.42 -1.80 -5.91
CA LEU A 84 16.68 -1.71 -4.47
C LEU A 84 16.17 -2.94 -3.71
N VAL A 85 15.01 -3.47 -4.09
CA VAL A 85 14.48 -4.73 -3.56
C VAL A 85 15.43 -5.89 -3.85
N ALA A 86 15.91 -6.03 -5.08
CA ALA A 86 16.84 -7.09 -5.44
C ALA A 86 18.14 -7.01 -4.63
N GLU A 87 18.74 -5.82 -4.52
CA GLU A 87 19.92 -5.57 -3.70
C GLU A 87 19.67 -5.94 -2.22
N ALA A 88 18.51 -5.58 -1.67
CA ALA A 88 18.14 -5.87 -0.29
C ALA A 88 17.93 -7.37 -0.03
N LEU A 89 17.28 -8.09 -0.95
CA LEU A 89 17.07 -9.54 -0.84
C LEU A 89 18.39 -10.34 -0.88
N GLU A 90 19.38 -9.85 -1.63
CA GLU A 90 20.73 -10.44 -1.66
C GLU A 90 21.50 -10.26 -0.34
N ALA A 91 21.14 -9.24 0.45
CA ALA A 91 21.73 -8.96 1.76
C ALA A 91 21.23 -9.90 2.88
N THR A 92 20.52 -10.97 2.54
CA THR A 92 19.98 -11.98 3.47
C THR A 92 19.12 -11.38 4.60
N PRO A 93 18.06 -10.63 4.25
CA PRO A 93 17.17 -10.00 5.23
C PRO A 93 16.44 -11.05 6.06
N ASP A 94 15.96 -10.64 7.25
CA ASP A 94 15.12 -11.51 8.07
C ASP A 94 13.73 -11.73 7.44
N ARG A 95 12.94 -12.60 8.06
CA ARG A 95 11.62 -12.97 7.52
C ARG A 95 10.69 -11.77 7.35
N ASP A 96 10.69 -10.85 8.29
CA ASP A 96 9.73 -9.76 8.31
C ASP A 96 10.12 -8.72 7.26
N GLU A 97 11.41 -8.43 7.11
CA GLU A 97 11.89 -7.59 6.01
C GLU A 97 11.68 -8.26 4.64
N VAL A 98 11.83 -9.59 4.51
CA VAL A 98 11.46 -10.30 3.27
C VAL A 98 10.00 -10.06 2.91
N ILE A 99 9.09 -10.10 3.87
CA ILE A 99 7.66 -9.84 3.62
C ILE A 99 7.48 -8.43 3.04
N GLU A 100 8.07 -7.41 3.67
CA GLU A 100 7.96 -6.03 3.18
C GLU A 100 8.57 -5.84 1.79
N LEU A 101 9.76 -6.40 1.55
CA LEU A 101 10.43 -6.34 0.26
C LEU A 101 9.59 -6.98 -0.85
N ARG A 102 8.89 -8.09 -0.57
CA ARG A 102 8.02 -8.76 -1.54
C ARG A 102 6.72 -8.01 -1.82
N LEU A 103 6.16 -7.35 -0.81
CA LEU A 103 5.02 -6.46 -0.99
C LEU A 103 5.40 -5.26 -1.89
N VAL A 104 6.55 -4.63 -1.63
CA VAL A 104 7.07 -3.53 -2.46
C VAL A 104 7.38 -4.01 -3.87
N GLU A 105 7.97 -5.21 -4.04
CA GLU A 105 8.22 -5.80 -5.36
C GLU A 105 6.92 -5.99 -6.16
N ALA A 106 5.89 -6.56 -5.52
CA ALA A 106 4.60 -6.81 -6.16
C ALA A 106 3.94 -5.49 -6.58
N GLY A 107 3.90 -4.50 -5.69
CA GLY A 107 3.37 -3.16 -6.00
C GLY A 107 4.12 -2.49 -7.15
N ALA A 108 5.46 -2.53 -7.14
CA ALA A 108 6.26 -1.94 -8.21
C ALA A 108 6.02 -2.63 -9.57
N ARG A 109 5.72 -3.93 -9.59
CA ARG A 109 5.31 -4.64 -10.81
C ARG A 109 3.92 -4.26 -11.27
N GLN A 110 2.96 -4.07 -10.37
CA GLN A 110 1.63 -3.54 -10.73
C GLN A 110 1.74 -2.15 -11.34
N ASP A 111 2.58 -1.26 -10.78
CA ASP A 111 2.83 0.08 -11.32
C ASP A 111 3.42 0.05 -12.75
N LEU A 112 4.11 -1.03 -13.11
CA LEU A 112 4.64 -1.28 -14.47
C LEU A 112 3.64 -1.99 -15.40
N GLY A 113 2.43 -2.33 -14.93
CA GLY A 113 1.44 -3.12 -15.66
C GLY A 113 1.80 -4.62 -15.78
N GLU A 114 2.71 -5.11 -14.94
CA GLU A 114 3.17 -6.50 -14.92
C GLU A 114 2.40 -7.36 -13.91
N LEU A 115 1.06 -7.26 -13.91
CA LEU A 115 0.19 -7.91 -12.93
C LEU A 115 0.44 -9.43 -12.75
N PRO A 116 0.62 -10.24 -13.82
CA PRO A 116 0.93 -11.66 -13.66
C PRO A 116 2.24 -11.93 -12.90
N ALA A 117 3.21 -11.03 -13.02
CA ALA A 117 4.48 -11.15 -12.30
C ALA A 117 4.32 -10.75 -10.83
N ALA A 118 3.49 -9.74 -10.50
CA ALA A 118 3.14 -9.39 -9.13
C ALA A 118 2.49 -10.58 -8.40
N ILE A 119 1.51 -11.24 -9.03
CA ILE A 119 0.85 -12.45 -8.51
C ILE A 119 1.87 -13.55 -8.21
N LEU A 120 2.84 -13.79 -9.11
CA LEU A 120 3.88 -14.80 -8.92
C LEU A 120 4.80 -14.47 -7.73
N VAL A 121 5.16 -13.19 -7.55
CA VAL A 121 5.97 -12.72 -6.42
C VAL A 121 5.26 -12.98 -5.10
N LEU A 122 3.99 -12.59 -4.99
CA LEU A 122 3.16 -12.78 -3.80
C LEU A 122 2.93 -14.26 -3.50
N ALA A 123 2.59 -15.06 -4.52
CA ALA A 123 2.45 -16.49 -4.39
C ALA A 123 3.75 -17.13 -3.88
N ALA A 124 4.90 -16.78 -4.45
CA ALA A 124 6.21 -17.28 -4.03
C ALA A 124 6.53 -16.94 -2.57
N ALA A 125 6.23 -15.71 -2.13
CA ALA A 125 6.37 -15.29 -0.74
C ALA A 125 5.51 -16.13 0.23
N MET A 126 4.38 -16.66 -0.26
CA MET A 126 3.47 -17.53 0.50
C MET A 126 3.69 -19.04 0.27
N GLY A 127 4.79 -19.46 -0.37
CA GLY A 127 5.11 -20.88 -0.60
C GLY A 127 4.83 -21.39 -2.02
N GLY A 128 4.61 -20.50 -2.98
CA GLY A 128 4.55 -20.73 -4.43
C GLY A 128 3.19 -21.18 -4.96
N ARG A 129 2.41 -21.95 -4.19
CA ARG A 129 1.04 -22.36 -4.55
C ARG A 129 0.11 -22.23 -3.34
N PRO A 130 -0.08 -21.01 -2.84
CA PRO A 130 -0.89 -20.80 -1.64
C PRO A 130 -2.34 -21.20 -1.91
N ARG A 131 -3.04 -21.70 -0.87
CA ARG A 131 -4.48 -21.98 -0.91
C ARG A 131 -5.18 -21.28 0.24
N PRO A 132 -6.41 -20.76 0.05
CA PRO A 132 -7.17 -20.10 1.13
C PRO A 132 -7.26 -20.95 2.40
N ALA A 133 -7.57 -22.24 2.27
CA ALA A 133 -7.67 -23.19 3.39
C ALA A 133 -6.36 -23.40 4.18
N GLU A 134 -5.22 -23.00 3.63
CA GLU A 134 -3.90 -23.10 4.28
C GLU A 134 -3.49 -21.80 5.00
N LEU A 135 -4.33 -20.76 4.96
CA LEU A 135 -4.06 -19.51 5.68
C LEU A 135 -4.11 -19.75 7.20
N GLY A 136 -5.20 -20.34 7.72
CA GLY A 136 -5.35 -20.61 9.15
C GLY A 136 -5.12 -19.38 10.03
N ARG A 137 -4.78 -19.55 11.32
CA ARG A 137 -4.31 -18.40 12.12
C ARG A 137 -2.95 -17.93 11.59
N ALA A 138 -2.91 -16.71 11.07
CA ALA A 138 -1.73 -16.11 10.46
C ALA A 138 -1.25 -14.90 11.27
N ASP A 139 0.04 -14.59 11.18
CA ASP A 139 0.57 -13.30 11.66
C ASP A 139 0.19 -12.18 10.68
N LEU A 140 0.26 -10.92 11.14
CA LEU A 140 -0.12 -9.75 10.35
C LEU A 140 0.66 -9.63 9.02
N GLY A 141 1.94 -10.00 8.99
CA GLY A 141 2.73 -9.95 7.76
C GLY A 141 2.20 -10.93 6.70
N ARG A 142 1.82 -12.14 7.14
CA ARG A 142 1.22 -13.13 6.25
C ARG A 142 -0.21 -12.75 5.82
N LEU A 143 -0.99 -12.11 6.67
CA LEU A 143 -2.30 -11.56 6.29
C LEU A 143 -2.16 -10.48 5.22
N ARG A 144 -1.19 -9.57 5.38
CA ARG A 144 -0.90 -8.52 4.39
C ARG A 144 -0.49 -9.07 3.02
N LEU A 145 0.33 -10.13 2.98
CA LEU A 145 0.62 -10.84 1.73
C LEU A 145 -0.63 -11.46 1.10
N ALA A 146 -1.50 -12.05 1.91
CA ALA A 146 -2.75 -12.66 1.43
C ALA A 146 -3.71 -11.60 0.88
N ILE A 147 -3.84 -10.44 1.54
CA ILE A 147 -4.65 -9.31 1.06
C ILE A 147 -4.13 -8.81 -0.28
N ALA A 148 -2.82 -8.51 -0.38
CA ALA A 148 -2.22 -8.05 -1.63
C ALA A 148 -2.39 -9.08 -2.76
N TYR A 149 -2.36 -10.38 -2.43
CA TYR A 149 -2.59 -11.45 -3.39
C TYR A 149 -4.04 -11.52 -3.85
N ALA A 150 -5.00 -11.39 -2.94
CA ALA A 150 -6.42 -11.34 -3.26
C ALA A 150 -6.76 -10.11 -4.12
N ASP A 151 -6.22 -8.94 -3.78
CA ASP A 151 -6.34 -7.72 -4.57
C ASP A 151 -5.81 -7.92 -6.00
N ALA A 152 -4.61 -8.49 -6.15
CA ALA A 152 -4.01 -8.74 -7.45
C ALA A 152 -4.79 -9.79 -8.27
N LEU A 153 -5.38 -10.81 -7.62
CA LEU A 153 -6.24 -11.79 -8.28
C LEU A 153 -7.53 -11.15 -8.80
N GLN A 154 -8.15 -10.29 -8.00
CA GLN A 154 -9.34 -9.55 -8.41
C GLN A 154 -9.04 -8.64 -9.59
N GLU A 155 -7.91 -7.93 -9.57
CA GLU A 155 -7.47 -7.10 -10.70
C GLU A 155 -7.22 -7.92 -11.98
N ASP A 156 -6.78 -9.18 -11.84
CA ASP A 156 -6.59 -10.13 -12.96
C ASP A 156 -7.90 -10.77 -13.44
N GLY A 157 -9.04 -10.44 -12.80
CA GLY A 157 -10.37 -10.97 -13.11
C GLY A 157 -10.64 -12.36 -12.55
N GLN A 158 -9.87 -12.81 -11.55
CA GLN A 158 -10.08 -14.08 -10.84
C GLN A 158 -10.95 -13.87 -9.60
N ASP A 159 -12.13 -13.28 -9.79
CA ASP A 159 -13.01 -12.78 -8.73
C ASP A 159 -13.41 -13.87 -7.71
N GLU A 160 -13.83 -15.05 -8.19
CA GLU A 160 -14.22 -16.17 -7.32
C GLU A 160 -13.08 -16.57 -6.38
N LEU A 161 -11.85 -16.68 -6.90
CA LEU A 161 -10.69 -17.04 -6.09
C LEU A 161 -10.28 -15.91 -5.14
N ALA A 162 -10.39 -14.65 -5.57
CA ALA A 162 -10.13 -13.50 -4.71
C ALA A 162 -11.11 -13.48 -3.51
N MET A 163 -12.39 -13.77 -3.75
CA MET A 163 -13.41 -13.86 -2.70
C MET A 163 -13.12 -15.00 -1.71
N ASP A 164 -12.71 -16.18 -2.19
CA ASP A 164 -12.26 -17.27 -1.31
C ASP A 164 -11.10 -16.84 -0.41
N TRP A 165 -10.17 -16.02 -0.95
CA TRP A 165 -9.07 -15.47 -0.15
C TRP A 165 -9.56 -14.46 0.88
N TYR A 166 -10.43 -13.52 0.53
CA TYR A 166 -10.98 -12.55 1.49
C TYR A 166 -11.71 -13.24 2.65
N ALA A 167 -12.53 -14.25 2.35
CA ALA A 167 -13.19 -15.06 3.38
C ALA A 167 -12.18 -15.76 4.29
N ALA A 168 -11.12 -16.35 3.72
CA ALA A 168 -10.06 -16.97 4.51
C ALA A 168 -9.28 -15.96 5.38
N ILE A 169 -9.05 -14.74 4.88
CA ILE A 169 -8.38 -13.67 5.63
C ILE A 169 -9.25 -13.21 6.79
N ALA A 170 -10.55 -12.95 6.57
CA ALA A 170 -11.49 -12.59 7.64
C ALA A 170 -11.55 -13.68 8.72
N ALA A 171 -11.60 -14.96 8.33
CA ALA A 171 -11.56 -16.07 9.29
C ALA A 171 -10.22 -16.18 10.05
N ALA A 172 -9.12 -15.74 9.43
CA ALA A 172 -7.78 -15.73 10.02
C ALA A 172 -7.52 -14.53 10.94
N ASP A 173 -8.32 -13.46 10.82
CA ASP A 173 -8.20 -12.18 11.52
C ASP A 173 -9.48 -11.83 12.31
N PRO A 174 -9.81 -12.58 13.38
CA PRO A 174 -11.07 -12.41 14.12
C PRO A 174 -11.18 -11.07 14.89
N ASP A 175 -10.06 -10.37 15.09
CA ASP A 175 -10.03 -9.05 15.72
C ASP A 175 -10.08 -7.92 14.68
N ASP A 176 -10.23 -8.27 13.38
CA ASP A 176 -10.27 -7.39 12.21
C ASP A 176 -9.15 -6.35 12.19
N LEU A 177 -7.94 -6.77 12.56
CA LEU A 177 -6.76 -5.90 12.62
C LEU A 177 -6.38 -5.35 11.24
N THR A 178 -6.76 -6.04 10.18
CA THR A 178 -6.52 -5.66 8.79
C THR A 178 -7.64 -4.83 8.17
N GLY A 179 -8.82 -4.76 8.81
CA GLY A 179 -10.01 -4.10 8.26
C GLY A 179 -10.54 -4.76 6.99
N VAL A 180 -10.15 -6.01 6.72
CA VAL A 180 -10.58 -6.74 5.50
C VAL A 180 -12.10 -6.94 5.51
N SER A 181 -12.70 -7.06 6.71
CA SER A 181 -14.12 -7.29 6.88
C SER A 181 -14.94 -6.08 6.44
N ASP A 182 -14.47 -4.85 6.69
CA ASP A 182 -15.16 -3.64 6.22
C ASP A 182 -15.17 -3.52 4.68
N ARG A 183 -14.12 -4.04 4.01
CA ARG A 183 -13.98 -3.95 2.56
C ARG A 183 -14.68 -5.10 1.81
N PHE A 184 -14.80 -6.28 2.44
CA PHE A 184 -15.23 -7.52 1.77
C PHE A 184 -16.17 -8.42 2.61
N GLY A 185 -16.62 -7.99 3.78
CA GLY A 185 -17.27 -8.82 4.79
C GLY A 185 -18.74 -9.16 4.57
N THR A 186 -19.34 -8.81 3.43
CA THR A 186 -20.77 -9.06 3.17
C THR A 186 -21.12 -10.54 2.93
N ILE A 187 -20.14 -11.45 2.86
CA ILE A 187 -20.33 -12.80 2.29
C ILE A 187 -20.63 -13.87 3.36
N ALA A 188 -20.32 -13.64 4.63
CA ALA A 188 -20.45 -14.69 5.66
C ALA A 188 -21.87 -14.89 6.19
N ASP A 189 -22.78 -13.95 5.96
CA ASP A 189 -24.13 -13.95 6.56
C ASP A 189 -25.23 -14.51 5.63
N GLU A 190 -24.94 -14.87 4.38
CA GLU A 190 -25.96 -15.33 3.42
C GLU A 190 -26.13 -16.85 3.33
N ASP A 191 -25.28 -17.66 3.98
CA ASP A 191 -25.33 -19.14 3.90
C ASP A 191 -25.98 -19.84 5.12
N GLU A 192 -26.56 -19.12 6.08
CA GLU A 192 -27.20 -19.72 7.29
C GLU A 192 -28.74 -19.80 7.28
N ASP A 193 -29.42 -19.38 6.20
CA ASP A 193 -30.89 -19.40 6.10
C ASP A 193 -31.42 -20.29 4.94
N GLU A 194 -30.95 -21.53 4.80
CA GLU A 194 -31.62 -22.56 3.99
C GLU A 194 -31.72 -23.90 4.75
N ASP A 195 -32.47 -23.89 5.87
CA ASP A 195 -33.12 -25.10 6.38
C ASP A 195 -34.65 -24.91 6.22
N GLU A 196 -35.12 -25.13 4.98
CA GLU A 196 -36.53 -25.31 4.65
C GLU A 196 -37.02 -26.65 5.22
N ASP A 197 -37.72 -26.60 6.36
CA ASP A 197 -38.63 -27.65 6.80
C ASP A 197 -40.08 -27.19 6.55
N GLU A 198 -40.74 -27.69 5.50
CA GLU A 198 -42.17 -28.06 5.52
C GLU A 198 -42.55 -28.86 4.26
N ASP A 199 -42.58 -30.19 4.41
CA ASP A 199 -43.24 -31.14 3.50
C ASP A 199 -44.78 -30.95 3.53
N GLU A 200 -45.45 -30.97 2.36
CA GLU A 200 -46.51 -31.93 1.98
C GLU A 200 -47.35 -31.45 0.75
N ASP A 201 -47.37 -32.33 -0.27
CA ASP A 201 -48.46 -32.70 -1.19
C ASP A 201 -49.17 -31.66 -2.11
N ASP A 202 -49.08 -31.86 -3.43
CA ASP A 202 -50.10 -32.59 -4.24
C ASP A 202 -50.17 -32.13 -5.73
N ASP A 203 -50.16 -33.14 -6.61
CA ASP A 203 -50.68 -33.32 -7.97
C ASP A 203 -50.81 -32.21 -9.06
N GLU A 204 -50.14 -32.52 -10.19
CA GLU A 204 -50.62 -32.61 -11.59
C GLU A 204 -51.10 -31.40 -12.45
N GLU A 205 -50.47 -31.36 -13.64
CA GLU A 205 -50.98 -31.08 -15.00
C GLU A 205 -50.84 -29.69 -15.67
N GLU A 206 -50.03 -29.75 -16.75
CA GLU A 206 -50.27 -29.26 -18.12
C GLU A 206 -50.11 -27.77 -18.49
N GLY A 207 -49.33 -27.56 -19.57
CA GLY A 207 -49.77 -26.66 -20.65
C GLY A 207 -48.84 -25.53 -21.10
N GLY A 208 -47.79 -25.88 -21.88
CA GLY A 208 -47.42 -25.24 -23.15
C GLY A 208 -47.04 -23.74 -23.25
N PRO A 209 -46.24 -23.35 -24.27
CA PRO A 209 -45.42 -22.14 -24.24
C PRO A 209 -46.08 -20.93 -24.94
N SER A 210 -45.70 -19.70 -24.57
CA SER A 210 -45.90 -18.53 -25.43
C SER A 210 -44.87 -17.43 -25.18
N ALA A 211 -44.37 -16.90 -26.28
CA ALA A 211 -43.38 -15.83 -26.43
C ALA A 211 -43.99 -14.41 -26.45
N ALA A 212 -43.08 -13.42 -26.53
CA ALA A 212 -43.17 -11.99 -26.93
C ALA A 212 -42.72 -11.07 -25.78
N ASP A 213 -41.59 -10.34 -25.85
CA ASP A 213 -41.16 -9.26 -26.77
C ASP A 213 -41.67 -7.86 -26.38
N GLU A 214 -40.91 -6.82 -26.78
CA GLU A 214 -41.03 -5.35 -26.60
C GLU A 214 -40.25 -4.79 -25.37
N ALA A 215 -39.03 -4.24 -25.45
CA ALA A 215 -38.45 -3.15 -26.25
C ALA A 215 -38.91 -1.72 -25.88
N SER A 216 -38.01 -0.91 -25.32
CA SER A 216 -37.87 0.56 -25.52
C SER A 216 -36.58 1.01 -24.80
N GLY A 217 -35.75 1.95 -25.25
CA GLY A 217 -35.77 2.84 -26.40
C GLY A 217 -34.43 3.58 -26.48
N ASP A 218 -33.97 3.77 -27.71
CA ASP A 218 -32.81 4.52 -28.20
C ASP A 218 -32.94 6.04 -27.97
N VAL A 219 -31.83 6.73 -27.64
CA VAL A 219 -31.47 8.02 -28.28
C VAL A 219 -29.94 8.27 -28.23
N ALA A 220 -29.31 8.32 -29.40
CA ALA A 220 -28.02 8.98 -29.68
C ALA A 220 -28.10 10.51 -29.43
N THR A 221 -27.04 11.28 -29.15
CA THR A 221 -26.09 11.97 -30.06
C THR A 221 -25.45 13.05 -29.16
N GLY A 222 -24.13 13.20 -29.00
CA GLY A 222 -23.18 13.76 -29.97
C GLY A 222 -23.25 15.30 -30.01
N GLU A 223 -22.29 16.02 -29.41
CA GLU A 223 -21.50 17.09 -30.07
C GLU A 223 -20.36 17.62 -29.18
N ALA A 224 -19.28 18.01 -29.83
CA ALA A 224 -18.02 18.51 -29.29
C ALA A 224 -17.80 19.97 -29.68
N THR A 225 -17.12 20.77 -28.85
CA THR A 225 -16.28 21.96 -29.19
C THR A 225 -15.43 22.29 -27.95
N VAL A 226 -14.09 22.15 -27.91
CA VAL A 226 -12.96 22.94 -28.46
C VAL A 226 -12.77 24.34 -27.85
N GLY A 227 -11.55 24.54 -27.31
CA GLY A 227 -10.86 25.80 -26.94
C GLY A 227 -9.98 25.55 -25.70
N ASP A 228 -8.71 25.13 -25.79
CA ASP A 228 -7.51 25.86 -26.25
C ASP A 228 -7.36 27.23 -25.56
N ASP A 229 -6.50 27.37 -24.56
CA ASP A 229 -5.09 27.77 -24.76
C ASP A 229 -4.31 27.90 -23.42
N ASP A 230 -3.04 27.52 -23.47
CA ASP A 230 -1.85 27.93 -22.70
C ASP A 230 -1.91 28.29 -21.19
N GLU A 231 -1.11 27.57 -20.38
CA GLU A 231 0.06 28.17 -19.72
C GLU A 231 1.06 27.10 -19.21
N LEU A 232 2.17 26.97 -19.94
CA LEU A 232 3.36 26.22 -19.57
C LEU A 232 4.11 26.94 -18.44
N GLY A 233 4.06 26.38 -17.23
CA GLY A 233 4.85 26.80 -16.07
C GLY A 233 5.89 25.75 -15.70
N ASP A 234 7.09 25.92 -16.26
CA ASP A 234 8.38 25.34 -15.88
C ASP A 234 8.52 25.02 -14.38
N ALA A 235 8.49 23.73 -14.04
CA ALA A 235 9.04 23.20 -12.79
C ALA A 235 10.15 22.22 -13.16
N ALA A 236 11.31 22.82 -13.50
CA ALA A 236 12.63 22.23 -13.56
C ALA A 236 12.75 20.86 -12.87
N GLY A 237 12.99 19.84 -13.69
CA GLY A 237 13.53 18.57 -13.22
C GLY A 237 14.85 18.85 -12.50
N VAL A 238 14.83 18.71 -11.18
CA VAL A 238 16.05 18.55 -10.41
C VAL A 238 16.56 17.16 -10.73
N GLU A 239 17.49 17.09 -11.68
CA GLU A 239 18.31 15.91 -11.90
C GLU A 239 19.00 15.62 -10.57
N TYR A 240 18.55 14.57 -9.89
CA TYR A 240 19.18 14.06 -8.68
C TYR A 240 20.57 13.57 -9.07
N ASP A 241 21.60 14.38 -8.79
CA ASP A 241 22.99 14.00 -8.99
C ASP A 241 23.48 13.23 -7.74
N PRO A 242 23.67 11.89 -7.83
CA PRO A 242 24.18 11.11 -6.71
C PRO A 242 25.62 11.47 -6.32
N ALA A 243 26.34 12.28 -7.11
CA ALA A 243 27.71 12.68 -6.82
C ALA A 243 27.84 13.80 -5.78
N GLU A 244 26.81 14.63 -5.54
CA GLU A 244 26.92 15.70 -4.53
C GLU A 244 26.94 15.17 -3.09
N ASP A 245 26.26 14.04 -2.82
CA ASP A 245 26.29 13.35 -1.52
C ASP A 245 27.65 12.64 -1.26
N ASP A 246 28.41 12.34 -2.32
CA ASP A 246 29.74 11.69 -2.25
C ASP A 246 30.84 12.68 -1.85
N VAL A 247 30.69 13.95 -2.24
CA VAL A 247 31.63 15.04 -1.90
C VAL A 247 31.62 15.35 -0.40
N GLU A 248 30.46 15.26 0.26
CA GLU A 248 30.37 15.52 1.71
C GLU A 248 31.00 14.38 2.54
N ALA A 249 30.94 13.14 2.06
CA ALA A 249 31.59 11.97 2.66
C ALA A 249 33.13 12.04 2.53
N GLU A 250 33.64 12.43 1.35
CA GLU A 250 35.07 12.67 1.11
C GLU A 250 35.63 13.79 2.02
N VAL A 251 34.84 14.84 2.28
CA VAL A 251 35.23 15.93 3.18
C VAL A 251 35.28 15.47 4.64
N ALA A 252 34.39 14.58 5.08
CA ALA A 252 34.39 14.03 6.44
C ALA A 252 35.57 13.07 6.67
N GLU A 253 35.95 12.27 5.66
CA GLU A 253 37.14 11.43 5.71
C GLU A 253 38.43 12.28 5.78
N LEU A 254 38.48 13.37 5.00
CA LEU A 254 39.61 14.31 4.99
C LEU A 254 39.82 15.00 6.35
N LEU A 255 38.75 15.15 7.15
CA LEU A 255 38.77 15.78 8.48
C LEU A 255 39.05 14.79 9.63
N GLY A 256 39.14 13.48 9.35
CA GLY A 256 39.51 12.47 10.34
C GLY A 256 38.48 12.26 11.45
N GLU A 257 37.22 12.63 11.22
CA GLU A 257 36.13 12.48 12.18
C GLU A 257 35.50 11.09 12.02
N THR A 258 36.11 10.05 12.60
CA THR A 258 35.45 8.75 12.70
C THR A 258 34.53 8.75 13.94
N PRO A 259 33.19 8.78 13.79
CA PRO A 259 32.31 8.68 14.95
C PRO A 259 32.45 7.30 15.60
N PRO A 260 32.36 7.20 16.94
CA PRO A 260 32.45 5.91 17.62
C PRO A 260 31.27 5.02 17.25
N PRO A 261 31.44 3.69 17.17
CA PRO A 261 30.33 2.77 16.95
C PRO A 261 29.36 2.89 18.12
N ARG A 262 28.12 3.28 17.82
CA ARG A 262 27.02 3.29 18.79
C ARG A 262 26.38 1.90 18.82
N ALA A 263 26.03 1.44 20.01
CA ALA A 263 25.27 0.20 20.17
C ALA A 263 23.94 0.33 19.41
N ALA A 264 23.65 -0.64 18.55
CA ALA A 264 22.36 -0.76 17.89
C ALA A 264 21.29 -0.90 18.97
N VAL A 265 20.40 0.08 19.06
CA VAL A 265 19.11 -0.11 19.73
C VAL A 265 18.25 -0.82 18.69
N GLU A 266 17.72 -1.98 19.03
CA GLU A 266 16.83 -2.72 18.14
C GLU A 266 15.48 -2.00 18.13
N HIS A 267 15.18 -1.32 17.03
CA HIS A 267 13.91 -0.65 16.80
C HIS A 267 13.02 -1.55 15.93
N ASP A 268 11.76 -1.71 16.31
CA ASP A 268 10.79 -2.48 15.53
C ASP A 268 10.27 -1.62 14.37
N HIS A 269 11.00 -1.64 13.25
CA HIS A 269 10.68 -0.86 12.05
C HIS A 269 9.57 -1.48 11.20
N THR A 270 9.14 -2.70 11.51
CA THR A 270 8.11 -3.42 10.75
C THR A 270 6.73 -2.75 10.84
N ARG A 271 6.52 -1.92 11.87
CA ARG A 271 5.28 -1.14 12.04
C ARG A 271 5.00 -0.14 10.93
N LEU A 272 6.03 0.34 10.22
CA LEU A 272 5.84 1.34 9.17
C LEU A 272 4.88 0.88 8.07
N PHE A 273 4.82 -0.42 7.84
CA PHE A 273 3.98 -1.00 6.80
C PHE A 273 2.70 -1.66 7.34
N GLN A 274 2.52 -1.75 8.65
CA GLN A 274 1.35 -2.40 9.26
C GLN A 274 0.07 -1.56 9.08
N ALA A 275 0.19 -0.26 8.93
CA ALA A 275 -0.88 0.60 8.43
C ALA A 275 -0.65 0.83 6.93
N ALA A 276 -1.43 0.19 6.07
CA ALA A 276 -1.37 0.49 4.64
C ALA A 276 -1.74 1.97 4.43
N PRO A 277 -0.96 2.75 3.66
CA PRO A 277 -1.46 4.03 3.17
C PRO A 277 -2.62 3.69 2.23
N VAL A 278 -3.85 3.92 2.68
CA VAL A 278 -5.02 3.93 1.80
C VAL A 278 -4.73 5.05 0.79
N LEU A 279 -4.46 4.68 -0.46
CA LEU A 279 -4.45 5.65 -1.55
C LEU A 279 -5.86 6.23 -1.57
N ALA A 280 -5.97 7.50 -1.15
CA ALA A 280 -7.23 8.22 -1.22
C ALA A 280 -7.75 8.12 -2.65
N SER A 281 -8.90 7.46 -2.80
CA SER A 281 -9.66 7.54 -4.04
C SER A 281 -10.03 9.02 -4.22
N PRO A 282 -9.97 9.58 -5.44
CA PRO A 282 -10.41 10.95 -5.63
C PRO A 282 -11.89 11.03 -5.25
N ASP A 283 -12.21 11.87 -4.25
CA ASP A 283 -13.58 12.16 -3.85
C ASP A 283 -14.37 12.56 -5.10
N GLU A 284 -15.44 11.82 -5.40
CA GLU A 284 -16.42 12.25 -6.39
C GLU A 284 -17.17 13.44 -5.79
N ASP A 285 -16.99 14.62 -6.39
CA ASP A 285 -17.67 15.85 -6.01
C ASP A 285 -19.20 15.62 -6.00
N GLU A 286 -19.80 15.62 -4.81
CA GLU A 286 -21.26 15.71 -4.65
C GLU A 286 -21.72 17.10 -5.08
N ASP A 287 -22.28 17.20 -6.29
CA ASP A 287 -23.03 18.35 -6.78
C ASP A 287 -24.29 18.58 -5.91
N ASP A 288 -24.16 19.41 -4.88
CA ASP A 288 -25.27 19.83 -4.03
C ASP A 288 -26.11 20.91 -4.75
N GLU A 289 -27.14 20.45 -5.47
CA GLU A 289 -28.13 21.29 -6.16
C GLU A 289 -29.00 22.05 -5.14
N HIS A 290 -28.58 23.27 -4.79
CA HIS A 290 -29.41 24.19 -4.00
C HIS A 290 -30.64 24.67 -4.79
N GLY A 291 -31.79 24.06 -4.46
CA GLY A 291 -33.11 24.38 -4.96
C GLY A 291 -33.53 25.85 -4.80
N ALA A 292 -34.11 26.40 -5.86
CA ALA A 292 -34.84 27.65 -5.84
C ALA A 292 -36.21 27.49 -5.13
N PRO A 293 -36.68 28.50 -4.38
CA PRO A 293 -37.98 28.43 -3.72
C PRO A 293 -39.12 28.79 -4.69
N THR A 294 -40.13 27.92 -4.76
CA THR A 294 -41.45 28.28 -5.33
C THR A 294 -42.44 28.62 -4.23
N ASN A 295 -42.94 29.87 -4.33
CA ASN A 295 -44.18 30.46 -3.80
C ASN A 295 -44.25 30.90 -2.32
#